data_AF-A0A166CY71-F1
#
_entry.id   AF-A0A166CY71-F1
#
_cell.length_a   1.000
_cell.length_b   1.000
_cell.length_c   1.000
_cell.angle_alpha   90.00
_cell.angle_beta   90.00
_cell.angle_gamma   90.00
#
_symmetry.space_group_name_H-M   'P 1'
#
loop_
_entity.id
_entity.type
_entity.pdbx_description
1 polymer ?
#
loop_
_entity_poly.entity_id
_entity_poly.type
_entity_poly.pdbx_seq_one_letter_code
_entity_poly.pdbx_strand_id
1 'polypeptide(L)'
;LFLTDLLFNSPRLRFSRAQQQAVLLWAKDLGADVPSLARLRKCQAALKTATGDPTSQQESGRGNVWCLNEIRDAIAKDIANPITHPDMAFYPEDLKGKLGEVWHGTKMLQDVPDHILTPMIRHKQVSYFVDELVRCQDSTYFLP
;
A
#
# COMPACT_ATOMS: atom_id res chain seq x y z
N LEU A 1 -16.25 -19.81 4.97
CA LEU A 1 -15.77 -19.37 3.63
C LEU A 1 -14.57 -18.43 3.74
N PHE A 2 -14.67 -17.30 4.45
CA PHE A 2 -13.53 -16.40 4.74
C PHE A 2 -12.31 -17.11 5.37
N LEU A 3 -12.51 -17.85 6.47
CA LEU A 3 -11.41 -18.55 7.16
C LEU A 3 -10.74 -19.62 6.27
N THR A 4 -11.52 -20.32 5.45
CA THR A 4 -11.03 -21.29 4.48
C THR A 4 -10.16 -20.61 3.42
N ASP A 5 -10.58 -19.44 2.97
CA ASP A 5 -9.82 -18.64 2.01
C ASP A 5 -8.50 -18.14 2.62
N LEU A 6 -8.55 -17.59 3.83
CA LEU A 6 -7.38 -17.14 4.58
C LEU A 6 -6.35 -18.27 4.79
N LEU A 7 -6.82 -19.47 5.13
CA LEU A 7 -5.96 -20.64 5.33
C LEU A 7 -5.24 -21.01 4.02
N PHE A 8 -5.96 -21.10 2.91
CA PHE A 8 -5.39 -21.57 1.64
C PHE A 8 -4.63 -20.50 0.86
N ASN A 9 -4.86 -19.22 1.12
CA ASN A 9 -4.12 -18.09 0.56
C ASN A 9 -3.09 -17.50 1.54
N SER A 10 -2.75 -18.21 2.61
CA SER A 10 -1.73 -17.77 3.56
C SER A 10 -0.37 -17.62 2.85
N PRO A 11 0.31 -16.45 2.96
CA PRO A 11 1.56 -16.19 2.24
C PRO A 11 2.67 -17.21 2.54
N ARG A 12 2.65 -17.78 3.75
CA ARG A 12 3.67 -18.70 4.25
C ARG A 12 3.28 -20.17 4.13
N LEU A 13 2.05 -20.47 3.71
CA LEU A 13 1.53 -21.83 3.68
C LEU A 13 0.81 -22.08 2.35
N ARG A 14 1.56 -22.64 1.38
CA ARG A 14 1.03 -22.95 0.05
C ARG A 14 0.44 -24.35 0.03
N PHE A 15 -0.88 -24.43 -0.12
CA PHE A 15 -1.57 -25.70 -0.31
C PHE A 15 -1.74 -26.01 -1.80
N SER A 16 -1.27 -27.19 -2.22
CA SER A 16 -1.64 -27.76 -3.52
C SER A 16 -3.14 -28.04 -3.57
N ARG A 17 -3.70 -28.19 -4.77
CA ARG A 17 -5.12 -28.53 -4.95
C ARG A 17 -5.50 -29.83 -4.22
N ALA A 18 -4.61 -30.83 -4.27
CA ALA A 18 -4.82 -32.10 -3.56
C ALA A 18 -4.85 -31.90 -2.04
N GLN A 19 -3.95 -31.07 -1.50
CA GLN A 19 -3.93 -30.75 -0.07
C GLN A 19 -5.17 -29.96 0.36
N GLN A 20 -5.60 -28.96 -0.43
CA GLN A 20 -6.85 -28.22 -0.16
C GLN A 20 -8.04 -29.18 -0.10
N GLN A 21 -8.13 -30.11 -1.06
CA GLN A 21 -9.21 -31.09 -1.08
C GLN A 21 -9.15 -32.06 0.11
N ALA A 22 -7.96 -32.53 0.49
CA ALA A 22 -7.78 -33.39 1.66
C ALA A 22 -8.19 -32.69 2.96
N VAL A 23 -7.80 -31.42 3.15
CA VAL A 23 -8.18 -30.62 4.33
C VAL A 23 -9.69 -30.40 4.39
N LEU A 24 -10.33 -30.07 3.26
CA LEU A 24 -11.77 -29.90 3.21
C LEU A 24 -12.52 -31.20 3.46
N LEU A 25 -12.04 -32.33 2.90
CA LEU A 25 -12.65 -33.64 3.12
C LEU A 25 -12.53 -34.04 4.60
N TRP A 26 -11.34 -33.92 5.17
CA TRP A 26 -11.10 -34.20 6.59
C TRP A 26 -11.99 -33.35 7.51
N ALA A 27 -12.10 -32.04 7.25
CA ALA A 27 -12.97 -31.16 8.04
C ALA A 27 -14.46 -31.54 7.88
N LYS A 28 -14.87 -31.95 6.68
CA LYS A 28 -16.24 -32.43 6.42
C LYS A 28 -16.54 -33.73 7.19
N ASP A 29 -15.59 -34.66 7.22
CA ASP A 29 -15.72 -35.93 7.94
C ASP A 29 -15.80 -35.73 9.46
N LEU A 30 -15.20 -34.65 9.99
CA LEU A 30 -15.36 -34.20 11.37
C LEU A 30 -16.69 -33.47 11.64
N GLY A 31 -17.56 -33.33 10.64
CA GLY A 31 -18.88 -32.69 10.77
C GLY A 31 -18.86 -31.16 10.61
N ALA A 32 -17.77 -30.55 10.16
CA ALA A 32 -17.74 -29.12 9.89
C ALA A 32 -18.46 -28.76 8.58
N ASP A 33 -19.19 -27.64 8.58
CA ASP A 33 -19.75 -27.06 7.36
C ASP A 33 -18.66 -26.35 6.56
N VAL A 34 -18.17 -27.02 5.52
CA VAL A 34 -17.07 -26.54 4.67
C VAL A 34 -17.52 -26.28 3.23
N PRO A 35 -17.00 -25.22 2.57
CA PRO A 35 -17.34 -24.94 1.19
C PRO A 35 -16.75 -26.01 0.26
N SER A 36 -17.42 -26.27 -0.86
CA SER A 36 -16.80 -27.01 -1.96
C SER A 36 -15.64 -26.20 -2.55
N LEU A 37 -14.64 -26.89 -3.10
CA LEU A 37 -13.50 -26.24 -3.75
C LEU A 37 -13.94 -25.31 -4.90
N ALA A 38 -14.99 -25.69 -5.63
CA ALA A 38 -15.59 -24.86 -6.68
C ALA A 38 -16.20 -23.57 -6.13
N ARG A 39 -16.97 -23.66 -5.02
CA ARG A 39 -17.56 -22.50 -4.36
C ARG A 39 -16.49 -21.56 -3.81
N LEU A 40 -15.42 -22.11 -3.23
CA LEU A 40 -14.28 -21.33 -2.78
C LEU A 40 -13.62 -20.58 -3.93
N ARG A 41 -13.32 -21.27 -5.05
CA ARG A 41 -12.70 -20.65 -6.24
C ARG A 41 -13.56 -19.54 -6.83
N LYS A 42 -14.88 -19.72 -6.89
CA LYS A 42 -15.81 -18.69 -7.35
C LYS A 42 -15.75 -17.44 -6.45
N CYS A 43 -15.68 -17.64 -5.13
CA CYS A 43 -15.51 -16.53 -4.20
C CYS A 43 -14.15 -15.85 -4.36
N GLN A 44 -13.07 -16.61 -4.50
CA GLN A 44 -11.72 -16.08 -4.76
C GLN A 44 -11.68 -15.21 -6.01
N ALA A 45 -12.29 -15.67 -7.10
CA ALA A 45 -12.39 -14.89 -8.33
C ALA A 45 -13.16 -13.58 -8.11
N ALA A 46 -14.32 -13.65 -7.44
CA ALA A 46 -15.11 -12.46 -7.13
C ALA A 46 -14.36 -11.45 -6.23
N LEU A 47 -13.65 -11.94 -5.22
CA LEU A 47 -12.78 -11.11 -4.37
C LEU A 47 -11.67 -10.46 -5.19
N LYS A 48 -10.99 -11.23 -6.05
CA LYS A 48 -9.93 -10.72 -6.93
C LYS A 48 -10.45 -9.59 -7.83
N THR A 49 -11.64 -9.74 -8.39
CA THR A 49 -12.29 -8.69 -9.19
C THR A 49 -12.62 -7.47 -8.34
N ALA A 50 -13.10 -7.65 -7.11
CA ALA A 50 -13.48 -6.54 -6.23
C ALA A 50 -12.27 -5.77 -5.67
N THR A 51 -11.17 -6.45 -5.33
CA THR A 51 -9.96 -5.85 -4.75
C THR A 51 -8.90 -5.45 -5.78
N GLY A 52 -9.14 -5.77 -7.06
CA GLY A 52 -8.18 -5.62 -8.14
C GLY A 52 -7.20 -6.79 -8.25
N ASP A 53 -6.86 -7.14 -9.49
CA ASP A 53 -5.83 -8.11 -9.86
C ASP A 53 -4.59 -7.35 -10.34
N PRO A 54 -3.63 -7.02 -9.45
CA PRO A 54 -2.52 -6.15 -9.83
C PRO A 54 -1.49 -6.89 -10.70
N THR A 55 -1.58 -8.22 -10.83
CA THR A 55 -0.53 -9.03 -11.43
C THR A 55 -0.78 -9.25 -12.92
N SER A 56 0.04 -8.63 -13.76
CA SER A 56 0.10 -8.90 -15.19
C SER A 56 1.20 -9.93 -15.50
N GLN A 57 0.85 -10.93 -16.31
CA GLN A 57 1.84 -11.87 -16.85
C GLN A 57 2.41 -11.29 -18.14
N GLN A 58 3.73 -11.31 -18.24
CA GLN A 58 4.49 -10.79 -19.36
C GLN A 58 5.44 -11.87 -19.86
N GLU A 59 5.68 -11.92 -21.17
CA GLU A 59 6.57 -12.89 -21.80
C GLU A 59 7.70 -12.16 -22.54
N SER A 60 8.93 -12.59 -22.31
CA SER A 60 10.09 -12.12 -23.07
C SER A 60 10.03 -12.58 -24.51
N GLY A 61 10.73 -11.89 -25.42
CA GLY A 61 11.00 -12.40 -26.77
C GLY A 61 11.72 -13.76 -26.82
N ARG A 62 12.29 -14.23 -25.69
CA ARG A 62 12.90 -15.57 -25.54
C ARG A 62 11.99 -16.61 -24.86
N GLY A 63 10.72 -16.29 -24.59
CA GLY A 63 9.76 -17.21 -23.96
C GLY A 63 9.80 -17.27 -22.43
N ASN A 64 10.61 -16.42 -21.77
CA ASN A 64 10.61 -16.35 -20.31
C ASN A 64 9.36 -15.61 -19.81
N VAL A 65 8.61 -16.24 -18.92
CA VAL A 65 7.41 -15.68 -18.32
C VAL A 65 7.76 -15.01 -16.99
N TRP A 66 7.34 -13.76 -16.82
CA TRP A 66 7.44 -13.01 -15.57
C TRP A 66 6.10 -12.39 -15.21
N CYS A 67 5.84 -12.30 -13.91
CA CYS A 67 4.64 -11.67 -13.38
C CYS A 67 5.02 -10.32 -12.77
N LEU A 68 4.45 -9.24 -13.29
CA LEU A 68 4.65 -7.89 -12.78
C LEU A 68 3.41 -7.45 -12.02
N ASN A 69 3.60 -6.92 -10.81
CA ASN A 69 2.52 -6.20 -10.14
C ASN A 69 2.57 -4.72 -10.54
N GLU A 70 1.41 -4.14 -10.81
CA GLU A 70 1.29 -2.70 -11.05
C GLU A 70 1.69 -1.91 -9.79
N ILE A 71 2.74 -1.09 -9.91
CA ILE A 71 3.30 -0.31 -8.79
C ILE A 71 2.26 0.66 -8.23
N ARG A 72 1.47 1.29 -9.11
CA ARG A 72 0.39 2.21 -8.73
C ARG A 72 -0.59 1.54 -7.79
N ASP A 73 -1.00 0.31 -8.09
CA ASP A 73 -1.97 -0.44 -7.31
C ASP A 73 -1.40 -0.86 -5.96
N ALA A 74 -0.11 -1.17 -5.90
CA ALA A 74 0.58 -1.46 -4.64
C ALA A 74 0.60 -0.22 -3.73
N ILE A 75 1.04 0.92 -4.24
CA ILE A 75 1.06 2.19 -3.50
C ILE A 75 -0.35 2.58 -3.04
N ALA A 76 -1.35 2.45 -3.91
CA ALA A 76 -2.74 2.75 -3.56
C ALA A 76 -3.26 1.86 -2.42
N LYS A 77 -2.90 0.58 -2.39
CA LYS A 77 -3.26 -0.35 -1.31
C LYS A 77 -2.57 -0.01 0.01
N ASP A 78 -1.30 0.37 -0.04
CA ASP A 78 -0.55 0.76 1.15
C ASP A 78 -1.14 2.04 1.77
N ILE A 79 -1.47 3.04 0.94
CA ILE A 79 -2.15 4.28 1.39
C ILE A 79 -3.57 3.97 1.88
N ALA A 80 -4.31 3.08 1.23
CA ALA A 80 -5.67 2.73 1.66
C ALA A 80 -5.72 1.89 2.95
N ASN A 81 -4.58 1.40 3.45
CA ASN A 81 -4.54 0.54 4.62
C ASN A 81 -4.75 1.36 5.92
N PRO A 82 -5.87 1.16 6.65
CA PRO A 82 -6.17 1.95 7.84
C PRO A 82 -5.22 1.69 9.02
N ILE A 83 -4.44 0.61 8.98
CA ILE A 83 -3.48 0.27 10.03
C ILE A 83 -2.16 1.00 9.81
N THR A 84 -1.65 1.02 8.58
CA THR A 84 -0.32 1.61 8.29
C THR A 84 -0.40 3.09 7.91
N HIS A 85 -1.51 3.54 7.32
CA HIS A 85 -1.66 4.93 6.89
C HIS A 85 -1.43 5.96 8.00
N PRO A 86 -1.91 5.78 9.26
CA PRO A 86 -1.65 6.73 10.34
C PRO A 86 -0.17 6.93 10.67
N ASP A 87 0.67 5.93 10.40
CA ASP A 87 2.10 5.94 10.67
C ASP A 87 2.92 6.40 9.45
N MET A 88 2.28 6.73 8.32
CA MET A 88 2.96 7.22 7.12
C MET A 88 3.29 8.72 7.24
N ALA A 89 4.55 9.07 7.00
CA ALA A 89 5.00 10.45 6.88
C ALA A 89 5.07 10.87 5.41
N PHE A 90 4.25 11.86 5.03
CA PHE A 90 4.18 12.39 3.66
C PHE A 90 4.95 13.70 3.48
N TYR A 91 5.29 14.37 4.58
CA TYR A 91 5.91 15.69 4.58
C TYR A 91 7.29 15.63 5.23
N PRO A 92 8.29 16.33 4.67
CA PRO A 92 9.52 16.59 5.40
C PRO A 92 9.22 17.36 6.70
N GLU A 93 9.94 17.02 7.77
CA GLU A 93 9.77 17.66 9.08
C GLU A 93 11.11 18.19 9.59
N ASP A 94 11.18 19.49 9.89
CA ASP A 94 12.37 20.09 10.50
C ASP A 94 12.33 19.96 12.04
N LEU A 95 13.15 19.05 12.56
CA LEU A 95 13.34 18.86 14.01
C LEU A 95 14.50 19.70 14.58
N LYS A 96 14.80 20.85 13.98
CA LYS A 96 15.86 21.78 14.39
C LYS A 96 17.23 21.12 14.41
N GLY A 97 17.55 20.40 13.32
CA GLY A 97 18.82 19.71 13.14
C GLY A 97 18.95 18.34 13.82
N LYS A 98 17.87 17.82 14.42
CA LYS A 98 17.83 16.41 14.88
C LYS A 98 17.39 15.50 13.74
N LEU A 99 18.04 14.33 13.63
CA LEU A 99 17.69 13.30 12.68
C LEU A 99 17.14 12.08 13.43
N GLY A 100 15.87 11.74 13.18
CA GLY A 100 15.27 10.50 13.68
C GLY A 100 14.86 9.54 12.57
N GLU A 101 14.49 10.07 11.41
CA GLU A 101 13.87 9.34 10.30
C GLU A 101 14.25 10.00 8.97
N VAL A 102 13.97 9.34 7.84
CA VAL A 102 14.38 9.83 6.52
C VAL A 102 13.76 11.19 6.18
N TRP A 103 12.51 11.45 6.58
CA TRP A 103 11.82 12.73 6.36
C TRP A 103 12.33 13.89 7.24
N HIS A 104 13.20 13.61 8.22
CA HIS A 104 13.94 14.63 8.98
C HIS A 104 15.29 14.99 8.31
N GLY A 105 15.67 14.29 7.24
CA GLY A 105 16.97 14.43 6.60
C GLY A 105 17.10 15.72 5.80
N THR A 106 18.30 16.32 5.85
CA THR A 106 18.66 17.49 5.04
C THR A 106 18.33 17.32 3.57
N LYS A 107 18.51 16.10 3.04
CA LYS A 107 18.19 15.78 1.66
C LYS A 107 16.73 16.09 1.30
N MET A 108 15.77 15.70 2.14
CA MET A 108 14.35 15.99 1.88
C MET A 108 13.97 17.42 2.25
N LEU A 109 14.65 18.04 3.21
CA LEU A 109 14.37 19.39 3.67
C LEU A 109 14.94 20.51 2.77
N GLN A 110 16.06 20.27 2.10
CA GLN A 110 16.84 21.32 1.42
C GLN A 110 17.26 20.96 -0.01
N ASP A 111 17.52 19.68 -0.30
CA ASP A 111 18.09 19.31 -1.60
C ASP A 111 17.03 18.98 -2.67
N VAL A 112 15.80 18.64 -2.26
CA VAL A 112 14.72 18.35 -3.21
C VAL A 112 14.06 19.68 -3.62
N PRO A 113 13.93 19.97 -4.93
CA PRO A 113 13.25 21.16 -5.41
C PRO A 113 11.79 21.24 -4.94
N ASP A 114 11.32 22.45 -4.61
CA ASP A 114 9.97 22.65 -4.05
C ASP A 114 8.85 22.20 -4.98
N HIS A 115 9.05 22.28 -6.30
CA HIS A 115 8.09 21.80 -7.31
C HIS A 115 7.98 20.26 -7.39
N ILE A 116 8.93 19.53 -6.80
CA ILE A 116 8.89 18.06 -6.68
C ILE A 116 8.32 17.65 -5.32
N LEU A 117 8.56 18.48 -4.29
CA LEU A 117 7.98 18.33 -2.97
C LEU A 117 6.48 18.71 -2.96
N THR A 118 5.89 18.57 -1.79
CA THR A 118 4.54 19.05 -1.54
C THR A 118 4.47 20.58 -1.60
N PRO A 119 3.45 21.16 -2.23
CA PRO A 119 3.37 22.60 -2.48
C PRO A 119 2.97 23.40 -1.23
N MET A 120 3.22 22.89 -0.02
CA MET A 120 2.72 23.46 1.22
C MET A 120 3.70 23.24 2.37
N ILE A 121 3.97 24.31 3.11
CA ILE A 121 4.65 24.30 4.40
C ILE A 121 3.63 24.56 5.52
N ARG A 122 3.73 23.78 6.60
CA ARG A 122 2.91 24.00 7.80
C ARG A 122 3.78 24.61 8.91
N HIS A 123 3.48 25.84 9.29
CA HIS A 123 4.14 26.53 10.39
C HIS A 123 3.12 27.02 11.42
N LYS A 124 3.31 26.65 12.70
CA LYS A 124 2.40 27.01 13.82
C LYS A 124 0.91 26.75 13.52
N GLN A 125 0.61 25.59 12.95
CA GLN A 125 -0.76 25.17 12.54
C GLN A 125 -1.37 25.93 11.35
N VAL A 126 -0.63 26.84 10.73
CA VAL A 126 -1.02 27.53 9.50
C VAL A 126 -0.31 26.87 8.33
N SER A 127 -1.07 26.62 7.27
CA SER A 127 -0.53 26.12 6.01
C SER A 127 -0.30 27.29 5.07
N TYR A 128 0.87 27.33 4.45
CA TYR A 128 1.27 28.29 3.43
C TYR A 128 1.64 27.53 2.17
N PHE A 129 1.25 28.02 1.00
CA PHE A 129 1.61 27.36 -0.25
C PHE A 129 2.91 27.95 -0.80
N VAL A 130 3.74 27.07 -1.36
CA VAL A 130 4.96 27.47 -2.08
C VAL A 130 4.54 28.38 -3.24
N ASP A 131 5.33 29.42 -3.51
CA ASP A 131 5.04 30.46 -4.50
C ASP A 131 3.80 31.35 -4.22
N GLU A 132 3.16 31.21 -3.06
CA GLU A 132 2.08 32.11 -2.63
C GLU A 132 2.62 33.29 -1.83
N LEU A 133 2.29 34.52 -2.26
CA LEU A 133 2.74 35.73 -1.58
C LEU A 133 2.06 35.87 -0.21
N VAL A 134 2.86 35.82 0.85
CA VAL A 134 2.37 35.96 2.23
C VAL A 134 2.83 37.28 2.83
N ARG A 135 1.97 37.90 3.64
CA ARG A 135 2.32 39.11 4.41
C ARG A 135 2.71 38.72 5.83
N CYS A 136 3.94 39.04 6.21
CA CYS A 136 4.49 38.84 7.54
C CYS A 136 3.89 39.84 8.56
N GLN A 137 4.08 39.57 9.85
CA GLN A 137 3.57 40.42 10.94
C GLN A 137 4.20 41.82 10.94
N ASP A 138 5.42 41.94 10.42
CA ASP A 138 6.16 43.19 10.24
C ASP A 138 5.78 43.92 8.93
N SER A 139 4.71 43.49 8.25
CA SER A 139 4.24 44.03 6.96
C SER A 139 5.19 43.80 5.78
N THR A 140 6.21 42.96 5.94
CA THR A 140 7.02 42.48 4.81
C THR A 140 6.27 41.42 4.02
N TYR A 141 6.72 41.17 2.79
CA TYR A 141 6.20 40.10 1.94
C TYR A 141 7.25 39.02 1.80
N PHE A 142 6.80 37.77 1.77
CA PHE A 142 7.64 36.59 1.68
C PHE A 142 7.00 35.57 0.72
N LEU A 143 7.83 34.79 0.03
CA LEU A 143 7.43 33.63 -0.75
C LEU A 143 7.97 32.39 -0.02
N PRO A 144 7.09 31.53 0.52
CA PRO A 144 7.46 30.30 1.22
C PRO A 144 8.22 29.31 0.36
#